data_AF-A0A944SLL3-F1
#
_entry.id   AF-A0A944SLL3-F1
#
_cell.length_a   1.000
_cell.length_b   1.000
_cell.length_c   1.000
_cell.angle_alpha   90.00
_cell.angle_beta   90.00
_cell.angle_gamma   90.00
#
_symmetry.space_group_name_H-M   'P 1'
#
loop_
_entity.id
_entity.type
_entity.pdbx_description
1 polymer ?
#
loop_
_entity_poly.entity_id
_entity_poly.type
_entity_poly.pdbx_seq_one_letter_code
_entity_poly.pdbx_strand_id
1 'polypeptide(L)'
;MKALLFIIAIILFGFVSYISFLNRGHEKIVEIFATSIVLGIGTALFSMTFILKPQYYEKSFISSVTVQHDRHDINLQEIDYYDSLKDGRNFPSIPYSNKYLRVKQFYFQKFPEEFDVKKEKLDLQLYLDILTYSILTDMFNQFSNAWTSNVEYIDLPTGSLIRGNHGEEKAYNVITWDDIIKQTDYRIFEKFKPNDLIFPPGGNMKIPKNSKLKISSKPRRFTLTMEDKIGKFQIRVRSLQGSRSAGEIGSMLGIPTSDHQNFTTYTYEIKFISEIKKWRSGSPEVVFRKKWFSTIEKILIENYSYNKYLENAKEWYLMYGKK
;
A
#
# COMPACT_ATOMS: atom_id res chain seq x y z
N MET A 1 -22.36 23.68 -5.85
CA MET A 1 -21.29 24.62 -6.28
C MET A 1 -20.92 24.50 -7.76
N LYS A 2 -20.62 23.29 -8.30
CA LYS A 2 -20.23 23.12 -9.73
C LYS A 2 -21.32 23.50 -10.75
N ALA A 3 -22.58 23.15 -10.49
CA ALA A 3 -23.72 23.54 -11.34
C ALA A 3 -24.00 25.05 -11.29
N LEU A 4 -23.76 25.69 -10.14
CA LEU A 4 -24.03 27.11 -9.93
C LEU A 4 -23.10 28.00 -10.79
N LEU A 5 -21.80 27.69 -10.83
CA LEU A 5 -20.83 28.41 -11.67
C LEU A 5 -21.13 28.27 -13.17
N PHE A 6 -21.58 27.09 -13.60
CA PHE A 6 -21.97 26.84 -14.99
C PHE A 6 -23.23 27.63 -15.38
N ILE A 7 -24.23 27.68 -14.49
CA ILE A 7 -25.46 28.48 -14.69
C ILE A 7 -25.13 29.97 -14.74
N ILE A 8 -24.28 30.48 -13.84
CA ILE A 8 -23.85 31.88 -13.84
C ILE A 8 -23.12 32.24 -15.14
N ALA A 9 -22.25 31.35 -15.65
CA ALA A 9 -21.55 31.57 -16.92
C ALA A 9 -22.53 31.62 -18.12
N ILE A 10 -23.54 30.75 -18.17
CA ILE A 10 -24.57 30.78 -19.22
C ILE A 10 -25.37 32.09 -19.18
N ILE A 11 -25.77 32.53 -17.98
CA ILE A 11 -26.54 33.77 -17.79
C ILE A 11 -25.72 34.99 -18.25
N LEU A 12 -24.45 35.07 -17.85
CA LEU A 12 -23.54 36.15 -18.26
C LEU A 12 -23.33 36.16 -19.77
N PHE A 13 -23.15 34.99 -20.40
CA PHE A 13 -22.95 34.88 -21.84
C PHE A 13 -24.21 35.29 -22.63
N GLY A 14 -25.39 34.87 -22.15
CA GLY A 14 -26.68 35.28 -22.71
C GLY A 14 -26.91 36.79 -22.59
N PHE A 15 -26.60 37.38 -21.43
CA PHE A 15 -26.75 38.81 -21.18
C PHE A 15 -25.82 39.67 -22.04
N VAL A 16 -24.55 39.28 -22.16
CA VAL A 16 -23.57 39.92 -23.06
C VAL A 16 -24.02 39.85 -24.52
N SER A 17 -24.49 38.68 -24.96
CA SER A 17 -24.94 38.48 -26.34
C SER A 17 -26.14 39.37 -26.65
N TYR A 18 -27.06 39.50 -25.69
CA TYR A 18 -28.21 40.39 -25.79
C TYR A 18 -27.82 41.87 -25.82
N ILE A 19 -26.92 42.33 -24.95
CA ILE A 19 -26.43 43.72 -24.96
C ILE A 19 -25.66 44.04 -26.24
N SER A 20 -24.86 43.09 -26.75
CA SER A 20 -24.14 43.24 -28.02
C SER A 20 -25.09 43.32 -29.21
N PHE A 21 -26.20 42.58 -29.17
CA PHE A 21 -27.25 42.65 -30.19
C PHE A 21 -27.97 44.00 -30.18
N LEU A 22 -28.37 44.50 -29.00
CA LEU A 22 -29.07 45.78 -28.85
C LEU A 22 -28.22 46.98 -29.29
N ASN A 23 -26.90 46.90 -29.15
CA ASN A 23 -26.02 48.03 -29.42
C ASN A 23 -25.41 48.04 -30.84
N ARG A 24 -25.81 47.14 -31.76
CA ARG A 24 -25.20 46.83 -33.10
C ARG A 24 -24.67 47.98 -33.97
N GLY A 25 -25.05 49.23 -33.72
CA GLY A 25 -24.59 50.43 -34.44
C GLY A 25 -23.60 51.34 -33.71
N HIS A 26 -23.19 51.03 -32.47
CA HIS A 26 -22.26 51.88 -31.69
C HIS A 26 -20.80 51.47 -31.88
N GLU A 27 -19.90 52.45 -32.09
CA GLU A 27 -18.45 52.24 -32.27
C GLU A 27 -17.79 51.48 -31.09
N LYS A 28 -18.36 51.57 -29.88
CA LYS A 28 -17.86 50.87 -28.67
C LYS A 28 -18.23 49.39 -28.58
N ILE A 29 -18.96 48.83 -29.55
CA ILE A 29 -19.30 47.40 -29.56
C ILE A 29 -18.08 46.51 -29.52
N VAL A 30 -17.04 46.88 -30.26
CA VAL A 30 -15.83 46.05 -30.37
C VAL A 30 -15.19 45.92 -28.99
N GLU A 31 -15.17 47.00 -28.20
CA GLU A 31 -14.66 46.97 -26.82
C GLU A 31 -15.55 46.14 -25.87
N ILE A 32 -16.87 46.30 -25.95
CA ILE A 32 -17.82 45.52 -25.11
C ILE A 32 -17.74 44.04 -25.46
N PHE A 33 -17.67 43.70 -26.74
CA PHE A 33 -17.58 42.33 -27.23
C PHE A 33 -16.22 41.70 -26.88
N ALA A 34 -15.12 42.43 -27.09
CA ALA A 34 -13.78 41.97 -26.72
C ALA A 34 -13.65 41.73 -25.21
N THR A 35 -14.12 42.67 -24.38
CA THR A 35 -14.11 42.54 -22.91
C THR A 35 -14.90 41.31 -22.46
N SER A 36 -16.03 41.05 -23.11
CA SER A 36 -16.89 39.92 -22.75
C SER A 36 -16.34 38.57 -23.21
N ILE A 37 -15.68 38.51 -24.37
CA ILE A 37 -14.94 37.32 -24.80
C ILE A 37 -13.80 37.02 -23.82
N VAL A 38 -13.04 38.05 -23.42
CA VAL A 38 -11.94 37.90 -22.46
C VAL A 38 -12.46 37.41 -21.10
N LEU A 39 -13.56 37.98 -20.59
CA LEU A 39 -14.22 37.51 -19.37
C LEU A 39 -14.75 36.08 -19.51
N GLY A 40 -15.35 35.74 -20.66
CA GLY A 40 -15.85 34.40 -20.95
C GLY A 40 -14.74 33.34 -20.97
N ILE A 41 -13.65 33.62 -21.70
CA ILE A 41 -12.46 32.75 -21.74
C ILE A 41 -11.82 32.64 -20.36
N GLY A 42 -11.65 33.76 -19.65
CA GLY A 42 -11.10 33.79 -18.30
C GLY A 42 -11.92 32.95 -17.32
N THR A 43 -13.25 33.07 -17.36
CA THR A 43 -14.17 32.30 -16.52
C THR A 43 -14.18 30.82 -16.90
N ALA A 44 -14.08 30.49 -18.20
CA ALA A 44 -13.99 29.12 -18.67
C ALA A 44 -12.68 28.45 -18.25
N LEU A 45 -11.53 29.14 -18.40
CA LEU A 45 -10.23 28.66 -17.95
C LEU A 45 -10.19 28.50 -16.43
N PHE A 46 -10.71 29.47 -15.68
CA PHE A 46 -10.84 29.39 -14.23
C PHE A 46 -11.72 28.20 -13.83
N SER A 47 -12.89 28.05 -14.44
CA SER A 47 -13.78 26.91 -14.19
C SER A 47 -13.13 25.57 -14.55
N MET A 48 -12.34 25.52 -15.63
CA MET A 48 -11.54 24.34 -15.99
C MET A 48 -10.57 23.97 -14.87
N THR A 49 -9.89 24.91 -14.21
CA THR A 49 -8.99 24.58 -13.09
C THR A 49 -9.71 23.90 -11.92
N PHE A 50 -10.96 24.29 -11.62
CA PHE A 50 -11.77 23.65 -10.57
C PHE A 50 -12.42 22.34 -11.02
N ILE A 51 -12.80 22.24 -12.30
CA ILE A 51 -13.39 21.03 -12.86
C ILE A 51 -12.34 19.93 -13.03
N LEU A 52 -11.09 20.29 -13.35
CA LEU A 52 -9.99 19.36 -13.64
C LEU A 52 -9.23 18.86 -12.40
N LYS A 53 -9.70 19.20 -11.19
CA LYS A 53 -9.09 18.69 -9.95
C LYS A 53 -8.97 17.15 -10.00
N PRO A 54 -7.79 16.58 -9.66
CA PRO A 54 -7.59 15.14 -9.67
C PRO A 54 -8.64 14.40 -8.83
N GLN A 55 -9.00 13.20 -9.26
CA GLN A 55 -9.71 12.27 -8.40
C GLN A 55 -8.70 11.73 -7.38
N TYR A 56 -8.89 12.12 -6.12
CA TYR A 56 -8.07 11.69 -4.99
C TYR A 56 -8.74 10.52 -4.26
N TYR A 57 -7.96 9.49 -3.96
CA TYR A 57 -8.34 8.36 -3.13
C TYR A 57 -7.23 8.10 -2.13
N GLU A 58 -7.60 7.95 -0.86
CA GLU A 58 -6.68 7.61 0.21
C GLU A 58 -7.34 6.59 1.14
N LYS A 59 -6.58 5.58 1.53
CA LYS A 59 -6.97 4.57 2.52
C LYS A 59 -5.73 4.14 3.30
N SER A 60 -5.91 3.79 4.57
CA SER A 60 -4.83 3.29 5.42
C SER A 60 -5.30 2.12 6.28
N PHE A 61 -4.36 1.26 6.65
CA PHE A 61 -4.55 0.25 7.67
C PHE A 61 -3.30 0.15 8.55
N ILE A 62 -3.46 -0.53 9.69
CA ILE A 62 -2.38 -0.74 10.66
C ILE A 62 -1.83 -2.15 10.50
N SER A 63 -0.51 -2.28 10.46
CA SER A 63 0.21 -3.54 10.58
C SER A 63 0.96 -3.54 11.90
N SER A 64 1.07 -4.69 12.57
CA SER A 64 1.88 -4.80 13.79
C SER A 64 2.64 -6.12 13.85
N VAL A 65 3.68 -6.13 14.67
CA VAL A 65 4.58 -7.26 14.88
C VAL A 65 5.01 -7.22 16.36
N THR A 66 4.93 -8.34 17.07
CA THR A 66 5.05 -8.43 18.53
C THR A 66 6.14 -9.43 18.91
N VAL A 67 7.26 -8.93 19.40
CA VAL A 67 8.52 -9.65 19.58
C VAL A 67 8.82 -9.89 21.05
N GLN A 68 9.31 -11.07 21.42
CA GLN A 68 9.77 -11.40 22.77
C GLN A 68 11.26 -11.10 22.99
N HIS A 69 11.64 -10.56 24.15
CA HIS A 69 13.02 -10.15 24.48
C HIS A 69 13.94 -11.26 25.01
N ASP A 70 13.40 -12.35 25.56
CA ASP A 70 14.08 -13.08 26.64
C ASP A 70 14.52 -14.53 26.36
N ARG A 71 14.94 -14.88 25.13
CA ARG A 71 15.67 -16.16 24.92
C ARG A 71 16.98 -15.95 24.16
N HIS A 72 18.08 -16.25 24.85
CA HIS A 72 19.46 -16.32 24.36
C HIS A 72 19.70 -17.43 23.32
N ASP A 73 18.68 -18.21 22.98
CA ASP A 73 18.70 -19.07 21.80
C ASP A 73 17.98 -18.35 20.67
N ILE A 74 18.56 -18.42 19.47
CA ILE A 74 17.97 -18.04 18.18
C ILE A 74 16.78 -18.98 17.84
N ASN A 75 16.02 -19.43 18.84
CA ASN A 75 14.69 -20.01 18.70
C ASN A 75 13.68 -18.86 18.61
N LEU A 76 13.69 -18.28 17.42
CA LEU A 76 12.82 -17.23 16.90
C LEU A 76 11.35 -17.66 16.97
N GLN A 77 10.72 -17.47 18.12
CA GLN A 77 9.27 -17.61 18.28
C GLN A 77 8.65 -16.22 18.37
N GLU A 78 8.24 -15.66 17.24
CA GLU A 78 7.24 -14.60 17.23
C GLU A 78 5.89 -15.26 17.00
N ILE A 79 5.29 -15.79 18.07
CA ILE A 79 3.95 -16.42 18.13
C ILE A 79 3.53 -17.17 16.84
N ASP A 80 4.41 -17.99 16.28
CA ASP A 80 3.98 -19.16 15.49
C ASP A 80 4.06 -20.42 16.36
N TYR A 81 4.26 -20.25 17.68
CA TYR A 81 4.89 -21.30 18.47
C TYR A 81 4.66 -21.16 19.98
N TYR A 82 3.42 -20.86 20.39
CA TYR A 82 2.93 -21.50 21.61
C TYR A 82 2.48 -22.95 21.29
N ASP A 83 3.27 -23.66 20.48
CA ASP A 83 3.52 -25.11 20.54
C ASP A 83 4.55 -25.35 21.67
N SER A 84 4.34 -24.88 22.89
CA SER A 84 3.43 -25.62 23.75
C SER A 84 2.67 -24.70 24.71
N LEU A 85 1.45 -24.32 24.35
CA LEU A 85 0.37 -24.44 25.33
C LEU A 85 0.51 -25.88 25.82
N LYS A 86 0.71 -26.08 27.12
CA LYS A 86 1.00 -27.39 27.76
C LYS A 86 0.01 -28.52 27.43
N ASP A 87 -0.97 -28.26 26.55
CA ASP A 87 -2.12 -29.08 26.19
C ASP A 87 -2.22 -29.41 24.68
N GLY A 88 -1.23 -29.05 23.84
CA GLY A 88 -1.19 -29.48 22.43
C GLY A 88 -2.23 -28.84 21.49
N ARG A 89 -2.58 -27.56 21.72
CA ARG A 89 -3.49 -26.81 20.85
C ARG A 89 -2.72 -26.03 19.77
N ASN A 90 -2.77 -26.49 18.53
CA ASN A 90 -2.19 -25.79 17.39
C ASN A 90 -3.13 -24.65 16.97
N PHE A 91 -2.73 -23.40 17.20
CA PHE A 91 -3.32 -22.28 16.48
C PHE A 91 -2.93 -22.39 15.01
N PRO A 92 -3.80 -22.03 14.05
CA PRO A 92 -3.43 -22.04 12.64
C PRO A 92 -2.32 -21.04 12.44
N SER A 93 -1.27 -21.48 11.78
CA SER A 93 -0.18 -20.63 11.37
C SER A 93 -0.72 -19.51 10.46
N ILE A 94 -0.45 -18.27 10.82
CA ILE A 94 -0.99 -17.11 10.09
C ILE A 94 -0.06 -16.83 8.90
N PRO A 95 -0.58 -16.55 7.68
CA PRO A 95 0.29 -16.38 6.50
C PRO A 95 1.33 -15.26 6.63
N TYR A 96 0.99 -14.19 7.36
CA TYR A 96 1.86 -13.03 7.60
C TYR A 96 3.03 -13.33 8.53
N SER A 97 2.77 -13.94 9.69
CA SER A 97 3.80 -14.32 10.67
C SER A 97 4.82 -15.22 10.00
N ASN A 98 4.38 -16.23 9.24
CA ASN A 98 5.26 -17.15 8.54
C ASN A 98 6.22 -16.48 7.53
N LYS A 99 5.73 -15.58 6.68
CA LYS A 99 6.60 -14.94 5.66
C LYS A 99 7.56 -13.96 6.32
N TYR A 100 7.05 -13.14 7.23
CA TYR A 100 7.84 -12.22 8.03
C TYR A 100 8.94 -12.98 8.79
N LEU A 101 8.57 -14.08 9.45
CA LEU A 101 9.47 -14.98 10.19
C LEU A 101 10.49 -15.66 9.28
N ARG A 102 10.12 -16.13 8.09
CA ARG A 102 11.07 -16.73 7.16
C ARG A 102 12.13 -15.73 6.70
N VAL A 103 11.71 -14.51 6.36
CA VAL A 103 12.64 -13.44 5.97
C VAL A 103 13.54 -13.09 7.16
N LYS A 104 12.94 -12.94 8.35
CA LYS A 104 13.65 -12.66 9.60
C LYS A 104 14.67 -13.76 9.93
N GLN A 105 14.25 -15.02 10.00
CA GLN A 105 15.08 -16.20 10.25
C GLN A 105 16.23 -16.30 9.26
N PHE A 106 15.95 -16.15 7.97
CA PHE A 106 16.99 -16.17 6.95
C PHE A 106 17.99 -15.02 7.13
N TYR A 107 17.51 -13.81 7.45
CA TYR A 107 18.38 -12.66 7.71
C TYR A 107 19.31 -12.93 8.91
N PHE A 108 18.76 -13.47 10.00
CA PHE A 108 19.52 -13.83 11.19
C PHE A 108 20.55 -14.94 10.93
N GLN A 109 20.19 -15.96 10.15
CA GLN A 109 21.10 -17.05 9.79
C GLN A 109 22.25 -16.58 8.90
N LYS A 110 21.98 -15.63 8.00
CA LYS A 110 22.96 -15.19 6.99
C LYS A 110 23.87 -14.05 7.50
N PHE A 111 23.44 -13.27 8.49
CA PHE A 111 24.18 -12.12 9.03
C PHE A 111 24.19 -12.07 10.57
N PRO A 112 24.63 -13.12 11.27
CA PRO A 112 24.61 -13.19 12.73
C PRO A 112 25.44 -12.07 13.41
N GLU A 113 26.48 -11.57 12.74
CA GLU A 113 27.40 -10.53 13.23
C GLU A 113 26.81 -9.12 13.34
N GLU A 114 25.71 -8.83 12.63
CA GLU A 114 25.04 -7.53 12.71
C GLU A 114 24.15 -7.39 13.96
N PHE A 115 24.05 -8.48 14.73
CA PHE A 115 23.27 -8.56 15.95
C PHE A 115 24.17 -8.48 17.18
N ASP A 116 24.49 -7.24 17.57
CA ASP A 116 25.07 -6.98 18.89
C ASP A 116 23.93 -6.99 19.93
N VAL A 117 23.86 -8.09 20.70
CA VAL A 117 22.87 -8.40 21.76
C VAL A 117 22.72 -7.26 22.79
N LYS A 118 23.67 -6.31 22.84
CA LYS A 118 23.68 -5.20 23.81
C LYS A 118 23.09 -3.88 23.32
N LYS A 119 22.61 -3.77 22.06
CA LYS A 119 22.07 -2.50 21.53
C LYS A 119 20.64 -2.66 21.03
N GLU A 120 19.68 -2.35 21.90
CA GLU A 120 18.22 -2.15 21.65
C GLU A 120 17.87 -1.17 20.49
N LYS A 121 18.86 -0.60 19.78
CA LYS A 121 18.64 0.29 18.62
C LYS A 121 18.33 -0.45 17.33
N LEU A 122 18.49 -1.78 17.27
CA LEU A 122 18.35 -2.53 16.02
C LEU A 122 16.90 -2.77 15.58
N ASP A 123 15.92 -2.70 16.49
CA ASP A 123 14.64 -3.34 16.20
C ASP A 123 13.75 -2.57 15.21
N LEU A 124 13.28 -1.37 15.54
CA LEU A 124 12.17 -0.74 14.79
C LEU A 124 12.42 -0.55 13.28
N GLN A 125 13.67 -0.23 12.91
CA GLN A 125 14.05 -0.06 11.51
C GLN A 125 14.19 -1.40 10.79
N LEU A 126 14.78 -2.42 11.42
CA LEU A 126 14.87 -3.76 10.84
C LEU A 126 13.48 -4.35 10.58
N TYR A 127 12.55 -4.21 11.53
CA TYR A 127 11.16 -4.66 11.35
C TYR A 127 10.48 -3.93 10.17
N LEU A 128 10.74 -2.63 9.98
CA LEU A 128 10.26 -1.88 8.81
C LEU A 128 10.87 -2.39 7.51
N ASP A 129 12.17 -2.68 7.51
CA ASP A 129 12.91 -3.14 6.34
C ASP A 129 12.39 -4.52 5.88
N ILE A 130 12.17 -5.44 6.83
CA ILE A 130 11.56 -6.77 6.57
C ILE A 130 10.13 -6.64 6.04
N LEU A 131 9.31 -5.77 6.64
CA LEU A 131 7.95 -5.51 6.17
C LEU A 131 7.97 -4.97 4.73
N THR A 132 8.85 -4.01 4.45
CA THR A 132 9.00 -3.40 3.12
C THR A 132 9.44 -4.44 2.08
N TYR A 133 10.41 -5.28 2.44
CA TYR A 133 10.88 -6.38 1.61
C TYR A 133 9.74 -7.36 1.29
N SER A 134 8.94 -7.72 2.29
CA SER A 134 7.82 -8.65 2.15
C SER A 134 6.73 -8.10 1.22
N ILE A 135 6.39 -6.81 1.35
CA ILE A 135 5.45 -6.08 0.49
C ILE A 135 5.92 -6.11 -0.97
N LEU A 136 7.20 -5.77 -1.22
CA LEU A 136 7.74 -5.75 -2.58
C LEU A 136 7.78 -7.15 -3.17
N THR A 137 8.16 -8.15 -2.40
CA THR A 137 8.16 -9.55 -2.83
C THR A 137 6.76 -10.01 -3.26
N ASP A 138 5.71 -9.66 -2.50
CA ASP A 138 4.32 -9.98 -2.87
C ASP A 138 3.92 -9.33 -4.20
N MET A 139 4.33 -8.07 -4.42
CA MET A 139 4.08 -7.39 -5.69
C MET A 139 4.81 -8.06 -6.86
N PHE A 140 6.08 -8.43 -6.69
CA PHE A 140 6.85 -9.13 -7.72
C PHE A 140 6.22 -10.49 -8.05
N ASN A 141 5.84 -11.27 -7.05
CA ASN A 141 5.15 -12.55 -7.25
C ASN A 141 3.85 -12.37 -8.03
N GLN A 142 2.99 -11.44 -7.59
CA GLN A 142 1.67 -11.25 -8.19
C GLN A 142 1.73 -10.72 -9.64
N PHE A 143 2.66 -9.82 -9.92
CA PHE A 143 2.72 -9.12 -11.22
C PHE A 143 3.88 -9.58 -12.11
N SER A 144 4.49 -10.73 -11.81
CA SER A 144 5.52 -11.35 -12.64
C SER A 144 5.03 -11.69 -14.06
N ASN A 145 3.85 -12.32 -14.15
CA ASN A 145 3.29 -12.79 -15.41
C ASN A 145 2.46 -11.72 -16.15
N ALA A 146 1.68 -10.92 -15.42
CA ALA A 146 0.86 -9.86 -16.01
C ALA A 146 0.57 -8.75 -14.99
N TRP A 147 0.62 -7.49 -15.42
CA TRP A 147 0.22 -6.35 -14.57
C TRP A 147 -1.31 -6.21 -14.45
N THR A 148 -2.07 -6.86 -15.32
CA THR A 148 -3.54 -6.92 -15.28
C THR A 148 -4.06 -8.08 -14.41
N SER A 149 -3.19 -8.68 -13.61
CA SER A 149 -3.54 -9.79 -12.71
C SER A 149 -4.55 -9.36 -11.67
N ASN A 150 -5.43 -10.30 -11.31
CA ASN A 150 -6.41 -10.17 -10.25
C ASN A 150 -6.11 -11.18 -9.14
N VAL A 151 -6.61 -10.90 -7.95
CA VAL A 151 -6.57 -11.84 -6.84
C VAL A 151 -7.98 -12.17 -6.35
N GLU A 152 -8.25 -13.46 -6.31
CA GLU A 152 -9.41 -14.04 -5.66
C GLU A 152 -8.96 -14.67 -4.34
N TYR A 153 -9.81 -14.51 -3.33
CA TYR A 153 -9.60 -15.13 -2.04
C TYR A 153 -10.58 -16.27 -1.93
N ILE A 154 -10.05 -17.42 -1.55
CA ILE A 154 -10.82 -18.62 -1.31
C ILE A 154 -10.64 -18.91 0.17
N ASP A 155 -11.69 -18.68 0.95
CA ASP A 155 -11.71 -19.07 2.35
C ASP A 155 -11.84 -20.58 2.44
N LEU A 156 -10.79 -21.22 2.96
CA LEU A 156 -10.77 -22.65 3.22
C LEU A 156 -10.91 -22.87 4.73
N PRO A 157 -11.40 -24.04 5.17
CA PRO A 157 -11.50 -24.37 6.59
C PRO A 157 -10.17 -24.28 7.36
N THR A 158 -9.04 -24.43 6.66
CA THR A 158 -7.69 -24.37 7.22
C THR A 158 -6.99 -23.01 7.02
N GLY A 159 -7.67 -22.02 6.43
CA GLY A 159 -7.15 -20.68 6.19
C GLY A 159 -7.55 -20.10 4.85
N SER A 160 -7.19 -18.84 4.59
CA SER A 160 -7.50 -18.17 3.33
C SER A 160 -6.38 -18.38 2.31
N LEU A 161 -6.73 -18.81 1.10
CA LEU A 161 -5.81 -18.94 -0.04
C LEU A 161 -5.97 -17.73 -0.97
N ILE A 162 -4.84 -17.12 -1.37
CA ILE A 162 -4.81 -16.13 -2.45
C ILE A 162 -4.56 -16.85 -3.76
N ARG A 163 -5.53 -16.80 -4.67
CA ARG A 163 -5.37 -17.27 -6.05
C ARG A 163 -5.18 -16.09 -6.98
N GLY A 164 -4.02 -16.03 -7.62
CA GLY A 164 -3.76 -15.09 -8.71
C GLY A 164 -4.37 -15.59 -10.02
N ASN A 165 -5.22 -14.78 -10.65
CA ASN A 165 -5.70 -15.00 -12.00
C ASN A 165 -5.07 -13.95 -12.93
N HIS A 166 -4.27 -14.40 -13.89
CA HIS A 166 -3.64 -13.50 -14.86
C HIS A 166 -4.69 -13.01 -15.86
N GLY A 167 -4.82 -11.69 -15.99
CA GLY A 167 -5.68 -11.08 -16.99
C GLY A 167 -5.04 -11.10 -18.38
N GLU A 168 -5.73 -10.51 -19.35
CA GLU A 168 -5.18 -10.31 -20.70
C GLU A 168 -3.83 -9.58 -20.65
N GLU A 169 -2.86 -10.08 -21.42
CA GLU A 169 -1.56 -9.45 -21.53
C GLU A 169 -1.68 -8.12 -22.28
N LYS A 170 -1.43 -7.03 -21.56
CA LYS A 170 -1.40 -5.67 -22.11
C LYS A 170 0.03 -5.16 -22.09
N ALA A 171 0.32 -4.21 -22.99
CA ALA A 171 1.64 -3.60 -23.07
C ALA A 171 2.16 -3.15 -21.69
N TYR A 172 3.41 -3.48 -21.41
CA TYR A 172 4.01 -3.37 -20.08
C TYR A 172 5.44 -2.84 -20.15
N ASN A 173 5.93 -2.37 -19.00
CA ASN A 173 7.35 -2.22 -18.74
C ASN A 173 7.76 -3.31 -17.74
N VAL A 174 9.01 -3.76 -17.80
CA VAL A 174 9.57 -4.68 -16.79
C VAL A 174 10.39 -3.87 -15.81
N ILE A 175 10.20 -4.13 -14.52
CA ILE A 175 11.09 -3.68 -13.46
C ILE A 175 11.75 -4.92 -12.88
N THR A 176 13.07 -4.91 -12.82
CA THR A 176 13.88 -5.97 -12.22
C THR A 176 14.06 -5.69 -10.72
N TRP A 177 14.38 -6.72 -9.95
CA TRP A 177 14.76 -6.56 -8.55
C TRP A 177 16.02 -5.70 -8.41
N ASP A 178 16.96 -5.79 -9.36
CA ASP A 178 18.16 -4.95 -9.36
C ASP A 178 17.83 -3.45 -9.51
N ASP A 179 16.76 -3.11 -10.25
CA ASP A 179 16.28 -1.74 -10.35
C ASP A 179 15.72 -1.23 -9.01
N ILE A 180 15.17 -2.13 -8.19
CA ILE A 180 14.69 -1.82 -6.83
C ILE A 180 15.87 -1.59 -5.91
N ILE A 181 16.87 -2.47 -5.93
CA ILE A 181 18.09 -2.37 -5.11
C ILE A 181 18.78 -1.02 -5.35
N LYS A 182 18.95 -0.61 -6.61
CA LYS A 182 19.58 0.68 -6.96
C LYS A 182 18.83 1.92 -6.45
N GLN A 183 17.58 1.78 -6.02
CA GLN A 183 16.73 2.89 -5.55
C GLN A 183 16.48 2.87 -4.03
N THR A 184 17.04 1.91 -3.31
CA THR A 184 16.85 1.78 -1.86
C THR A 184 18.19 1.67 -1.14
N ASP A 185 18.31 2.40 -0.03
CA ASP A 185 19.47 2.32 0.86
C ASP A 185 19.31 1.20 1.92
N TYR A 186 18.24 0.41 1.81
CA TYR A 186 17.97 -0.67 2.75
C TYR A 186 18.88 -1.86 2.46
N ARG A 187 19.83 -2.08 3.37
CA ARG A 187 20.78 -3.20 3.34
C ARG A 187 20.12 -4.56 3.15
N ILE A 188 18.87 -4.72 3.58
CA ILE A 188 18.12 -5.97 3.36
C ILE A 188 17.96 -6.29 1.86
N PHE A 189 17.80 -5.30 0.98
CA PHE A 189 17.57 -5.55 -0.45
C PHE A 189 18.82 -5.99 -1.19
N GLU A 190 19.99 -5.50 -0.80
CA GLU A 190 21.29 -5.91 -1.37
C GLU A 190 21.67 -7.35 -0.96
N LYS A 191 21.19 -7.78 0.21
CA LYS A 191 21.61 -9.02 0.87
C LYS A 191 20.76 -10.23 0.52
N PHE A 192 19.51 -10.01 0.14
CA PHE A 192 18.57 -11.04 -0.29
C PHE A 192 18.52 -11.09 -1.81
N LYS A 193 19.07 -12.16 -2.39
CA LYS A 193 18.87 -12.42 -3.83
C LYS A 193 17.43 -12.86 -4.05
N PRO A 194 16.83 -12.59 -5.22
CA PRO A 194 15.49 -13.07 -5.55
C PRO A 194 15.31 -14.56 -5.24
N ASN A 195 16.30 -15.41 -5.56
CA ASN A 195 16.18 -16.86 -5.36
C ASN A 195 16.27 -17.34 -3.89
N ASP A 196 16.60 -16.46 -2.94
CA ASP A 196 16.76 -16.82 -1.52
C ASP A 196 15.40 -17.02 -0.82
N LEU A 197 14.33 -16.47 -1.40
CA LEU A 197 12.95 -16.58 -0.95
C LEU A 197 12.08 -16.92 -2.16
N ILE A 198 10.82 -17.33 -1.96
CA ILE A 198 9.92 -17.68 -3.08
C ILE A 198 9.65 -16.42 -3.93
N PHE A 199 10.50 -16.17 -4.93
CA PHE A 199 10.42 -15.11 -5.93
C PHE A 199 10.06 -15.68 -7.29
N PRO A 200 9.51 -14.86 -8.19
CA PRO A 200 9.35 -15.28 -9.57
C PRO A 200 10.74 -15.45 -10.22
N PRO A 201 10.93 -16.44 -11.11
CA PRO A 201 12.17 -16.61 -11.85
C PRO A 201 12.63 -15.30 -12.51
N GLY A 202 13.88 -14.92 -12.25
CA GLY A 202 14.48 -13.68 -12.77
C GLY A 202 14.14 -12.41 -12.01
N GLY A 203 13.36 -12.48 -10.91
CA GLY A 203 13.11 -11.33 -10.03
C GLY A 203 12.49 -10.15 -10.78
N ASN A 204 11.50 -10.42 -11.64
CA ASN A 204 10.88 -9.44 -12.53
C ASN A 204 9.43 -9.15 -12.15
N MET A 205 9.04 -7.89 -12.29
CA MET A 205 7.67 -7.43 -12.14
C MET A 205 7.25 -6.67 -13.40
N LYS A 206 6.12 -7.08 -14.00
CA LYS A 206 5.49 -6.30 -15.06
C LYS A 206 4.70 -5.17 -14.43
N ILE A 207 5.05 -3.94 -14.79
CA ILE A 207 4.26 -2.76 -14.49
C ILE A 207 3.60 -2.27 -15.79
N PRO A 208 2.56 -1.46 -15.69
CA PRO A 208 1.91 -1.01 -16.90
C PRO A 208 2.83 -0.12 -17.77
N LYS A 209 2.62 -0.10 -19.10
CA LYS A 209 3.48 0.68 -20.03
C LYS A 209 3.56 2.17 -19.67
N ASN A 210 4.73 2.76 -19.92
CA ASN A 210 5.04 4.18 -19.70
C ASN A 210 4.93 4.63 -18.23
N SER A 211 4.87 3.69 -17.29
CA SER A 211 4.97 3.98 -15.87
C SER A 211 6.41 4.01 -15.41
N LYS A 212 6.69 4.90 -14.47
CA LYS A 212 7.94 4.95 -13.73
C LYS A 212 7.66 4.53 -12.29
N LEU A 213 8.43 3.58 -11.80
CA LEU A 213 8.44 3.19 -10.39
C LEU A 213 9.57 3.97 -9.70
N LYS A 214 9.27 4.57 -8.56
CA LYS A 214 10.24 5.28 -7.72
C LYS A 214 10.11 4.81 -6.29
N ILE A 215 11.24 4.52 -5.67
CA ILE A 215 11.33 4.21 -4.24
C ILE A 215 11.98 5.38 -3.51
N SER A 216 11.45 5.69 -2.33
CA SER A 216 12.08 6.59 -1.38
C SER A 216 12.09 5.93 -0.02
N SER A 217 13.30 5.77 0.51
CA SER A 217 13.56 5.18 1.81
C SER A 217 14.11 6.27 2.73
N LYS A 218 13.51 6.45 3.90
CA LYS A 218 13.97 7.36 4.95
C LYS A 218 13.88 6.62 6.28
N PRO A 219 14.61 7.06 7.33
CA PRO A 219 14.44 6.47 8.65
C PRO A 219 12.96 6.40 9.05
N ARG A 220 12.49 5.20 9.40
CA ARG A 220 11.12 4.89 9.82
C ARG A 220 10.03 5.14 8.75
N ARG A 221 10.40 5.36 7.48
CA ARG A 221 9.46 5.64 6.39
C ARG A 221 9.91 5.03 5.07
N PHE A 222 9.01 4.31 4.43
CA PHE A 222 9.16 3.84 3.06
C PHE A 222 8.05 4.41 2.18
N THR A 223 8.37 4.72 0.92
CA THR A 223 7.37 5.14 -0.07
C THR A 223 7.70 4.53 -1.43
N LEU A 224 6.76 3.74 -1.95
CA LEU A 224 6.72 3.29 -3.32
C LEU A 224 5.78 4.20 -4.12
N THR A 225 6.23 4.72 -5.25
CA THR A 225 5.43 5.58 -6.13
C THR A 225 5.48 5.06 -7.55
N MET A 226 4.31 4.77 -8.13
CA MET A 226 4.15 4.56 -9.57
C MET A 226 3.50 5.80 -10.18
N GLU A 227 4.15 6.38 -11.18
CA GLU A 227 3.66 7.58 -11.86
C GLU A 227 3.62 7.39 -13.38
N ASP A 228 2.58 7.92 -14.01
CA ASP A 228 2.40 7.90 -15.47
C ASP A 228 1.55 9.10 -15.98
N LYS A 229 1.15 9.05 -17.26
CA LYS A 229 0.29 10.07 -17.89
C LYS A 229 -1.11 10.16 -17.24
N ILE A 230 -1.62 9.08 -16.67
CA ILE A 230 -2.95 8.95 -16.05
C ILE A 230 -2.95 9.56 -14.65
N GLY A 231 -1.89 9.32 -13.87
CA GLY A 231 -1.86 9.73 -12.48
C GLY A 231 -0.68 9.18 -11.70
N LYS A 232 -0.86 9.18 -10.38
CA LYS A 232 0.14 8.79 -9.40
C LYS A 232 -0.49 7.85 -8.38
N PHE A 233 0.15 6.71 -8.16
CA PHE A 233 -0.24 5.69 -7.21
C PHE A 233 0.89 5.53 -6.20
N GLN A 234 0.60 5.57 -4.90
CA GLN A 234 1.60 5.48 -3.85
C GLN A 234 1.20 4.49 -2.78
N ILE A 235 2.20 3.80 -2.26
CA ILE A 235 2.13 3.00 -1.03
C ILE A 235 3.17 3.61 -0.09
N ARG A 236 2.72 4.09 1.07
CA ARG A 236 3.57 4.65 2.11
C ARG A 236 3.50 3.76 3.34
N VAL A 237 4.66 3.40 3.87
CA VAL A 237 4.76 2.69 5.14
C VAL A 237 5.49 3.60 6.11
N ARG A 238 4.89 3.83 7.28
CA ARG A 238 5.47 4.65 8.33
C ARG A 238 5.42 3.88 9.64
N SER A 239 6.57 3.79 10.32
CA SER A 239 6.56 3.31 11.70
C SER A 239 5.79 4.28 12.59
N LEU A 240 4.89 3.71 13.37
CA LEU A 240 4.26 4.32 14.52
C LEU A 240 5.08 4.01 15.78
N GLN A 241 4.63 4.51 16.92
CA GLN A 241 5.24 4.16 18.21
C GLN A 241 5.07 2.66 18.48
N GLY A 242 6.09 2.06 19.09
CA GLY A 242 6.00 0.72 19.66
C GLY A 242 5.62 0.79 21.14
N SER A 243 5.02 -0.28 21.65
CA SER A 243 4.68 -0.44 23.07
C SER A 243 5.41 -1.65 23.66
N ARG A 244 5.85 -1.54 24.91
CA ARG A 244 6.37 -2.68 25.69
C ARG A 244 5.19 -3.47 26.27
N SER A 245 4.54 -4.26 25.43
CA SER A 245 3.48 -5.20 25.79
C SER A 245 3.12 -6.07 24.59
N ALA A 246 2.61 -7.28 24.85
CA ALA A 246 1.95 -8.10 23.83
C ALA A 246 0.51 -7.63 23.50
N GLY A 247 -0.05 -6.67 24.24
CA GLY A 247 -1.35 -6.06 23.97
C GLY A 247 -2.53 -7.05 24.01
N GLU A 248 -3.59 -6.76 23.26
CA GLU A 248 -4.79 -7.61 23.15
C GLU A 248 -4.44 -9.00 22.56
N ILE A 249 -3.42 -9.04 21.69
CA ILE A 249 -2.88 -10.28 21.12
C ILE A 249 -2.35 -11.21 22.22
N GLY A 250 -1.56 -10.69 23.16
CA GLY A 250 -1.02 -11.49 24.25
C GLY A 250 -2.10 -12.17 25.08
N SER A 251 -3.21 -11.45 25.34
CA SER A 251 -4.36 -12.01 26.04
C SER A 251 -5.07 -13.11 25.24
N MET A 252 -5.20 -12.97 23.92
CA MET A 252 -5.83 -13.98 23.05
C MET A 252 -5.04 -15.27 22.94
N LEU A 253 -3.71 -15.16 23.08
CA LEU A 253 -2.78 -16.28 23.03
C LEU A 253 -2.60 -16.96 24.39
N GLY A 254 -3.31 -16.50 25.42
CA GLY A 254 -3.20 -17.03 26.78
C GLY A 254 -1.86 -16.73 27.44
N ILE A 255 -1.12 -15.71 26.97
CA ILE A 255 0.12 -15.28 27.61
C ILE A 255 -0.25 -14.67 28.97
N PRO A 256 0.33 -15.17 30.09
CA PRO A 256 0.09 -14.60 31.40
C PRO A 256 0.42 -13.11 31.41
N THR A 257 -0.42 -12.28 32.04
CA THR A 257 -0.21 -10.82 32.11
C THR A 257 1.16 -10.44 32.70
N SER A 258 1.71 -11.28 33.60
CA SER A 258 3.06 -11.12 34.14
C SER A 258 4.14 -11.13 33.06
N ASP A 259 3.93 -11.87 31.98
CA ASP A 259 4.92 -12.13 30.94
C ASP A 259 4.77 -11.12 29.79
N HIS A 260 3.71 -10.30 29.78
CA HIS A 260 3.46 -9.32 28.73
C HIS A 260 4.59 -8.28 28.61
N GLN A 261 5.29 -7.99 29.72
CA GLN A 261 6.41 -7.04 29.73
C GLN A 261 7.64 -7.54 28.98
N ASN A 262 7.72 -8.85 28.74
CA ASN A 262 8.80 -9.48 27.97
C ASN A 262 8.61 -9.30 26.46
N PHE A 263 7.58 -8.57 26.03
CA PHE A 263 7.28 -8.34 24.62
C PHE A 263 7.33 -6.86 24.24
N THR A 264 7.77 -6.57 23.01
CA THR A 264 7.59 -5.29 22.36
C THR A 264 6.75 -5.45 21.10
N THR A 265 5.69 -4.66 21.00
CA THR A 265 4.89 -4.54 19.77
C THR A 265 5.34 -3.33 18.97
N TYR A 266 5.72 -3.53 17.72
CA TYR A 266 5.99 -2.48 16.75
C TYR A 266 4.80 -2.33 15.81
N THR A 267 4.40 -1.09 15.57
CA THR A 267 3.20 -0.77 14.79
C THR A 267 3.57 0.09 13.59
N TYR A 268 2.94 -0.16 12.45
CA TYR A 268 3.17 0.52 11.19
C TYR A 268 1.84 0.97 10.57
N GLU A 269 1.83 2.18 10.03
CA GLU A 269 0.76 2.65 9.17
C GLU A 269 1.12 2.36 7.72
N ILE A 270 0.28 1.59 7.03
CA ILE A 270 0.36 1.36 5.58
C ILE A 270 -0.74 2.19 4.93
N LYS A 271 -0.35 3.11 4.03
CA LYS A 271 -1.24 4.08 3.39
C LYS A 271 -1.16 3.99 1.87
N PHE A 272 -2.32 3.87 1.25
CA PHE A 272 -2.55 3.86 -0.19
C PHE A 272 -3.05 5.23 -0.64
N ILE A 273 -2.40 5.82 -1.64
CA ILE A 273 -2.80 7.11 -2.22
C ILE A 273 -2.88 6.95 -3.73
N SER A 274 -4.00 7.34 -4.32
CA SER A 274 -4.21 7.37 -5.77
C SER A 274 -4.69 8.75 -6.19
N GLU A 275 -3.93 9.39 -7.07
CA GLU A 275 -4.22 10.69 -7.66
C GLU A 275 -4.40 10.52 -9.17
N ILE A 276 -5.65 10.45 -9.63
CA ILE A 276 -5.96 10.25 -11.06
C ILE A 276 -6.33 11.59 -11.68
N LYS A 277 -5.67 11.96 -12.77
CA LYS A 277 -5.95 13.20 -13.49
C LYS A 277 -7.36 13.14 -14.10
N LYS A 278 -8.21 14.10 -13.77
CA LYS A 278 -9.65 14.00 -14.07
C LYS A 278 -10.00 14.04 -15.56
N TRP A 279 -9.28 14.81 -16.37
CA TRP A 279 -9.40 14.76 -17.83
C TRP A 279 -9.08 13.40 -18.46
N ARG A 280 -8.44 12.49 -17.71
CA ARG A 280 -8.16 11.12 -18.16
C ARG A 280 -9.16 10.09 -17.62
N SER A 281 -10.11 10.48 -16.75
CA SER A 281 -10.97 9.54 -16.01
C SER A 281 -11.86 8.66 -16.89
N GLY A 282 -12.14 9.07 -18.13
CA GLY A 282 -12.89 8.28 -19.12
C GLY A 282 -12.06 7.30 -19.95
N SER A 283 -10.72 7.29 -19.79
CA SER A 283 -9.86 6.36 -20.56
C SER A 283 -10.05 4.92 -20.05
N PRO A 284 -10.18 3.92 -20.94
CA PRO A 284 -10.21 2.50 -20.56
C PRO A 284 -8.98 2.09 -19.72
N GLU A 285 -7.83 2.73 -19.95
CA GLU A 285 -6.60 2.46 -19.19
C GLU A 285 -6.79 2.75 -17.69
N VAL A 286 -7.64 3.71 -17.31
CA VAL A 286 -7.91 4.06 -15.90
C VAL A 286 -8.50 2.88 -15.14
N VAL A 287 -9.37 2.10 -15.79
CA VAL A 287 -10.00 0.93 -15.17
C VAL A 287 -8.93 -0.08 -14.76
N PHE A 288 -7.99 -0.38 -15.67
CA PHE A 288 -6.89 -1.30 -15.39
C PHE A 288 -5.92 -0.76 -14.34
N ARG A 289 -5.65 0.54 -14.30
CA ARG A 289 -4.81 1.15 -13.24
C ARG A 289 -5.46 1.09 -11.87
N LYS A 290 -6.75 1.42 -11.79
CA LYS A 290 -7.53 1.28 -10.56
C LYS A 290 -7.53 -0.17 -10.09
N LYS A 291 -7.68 -1.13 -11.02
CA LYS A 291 -7.65 -2.56 -10.73
C LYS A 291 -6.29 -3.04 -10.23
N TRP A 292 -5.20 -2.62 -10.87
CA TRP A 292 -3.83 -2.92 -10.42
C TRP A 292 -3.60 -2.40 -9.00
N PHE A 293 -3.98 -1.15 -8.74
CA PHE A 293 -3.83 -0.54 -7.42
C PHE A 293 -4.70 -1.21 -6.36
N SER A 294 -5.97 -1.50 -6.67
CA SER A 294 -6.87 -2.21 -5.76
C SER A 294 -6.43 -3.66 -5.50
N THR A 295 -5.77 -4.29 -6.48
CA THR A 295 -5.21 -5.64 -6.32
C THR A 295 -4.08 -5.63 -5.31
N ILE A 296 -3.17 -4.65 -5.40
CA ILE A 296 -2.12 -4.47 -4.39
C ILE A 296 -2.74 -4.18 -3.03
N GLU A 297 -3.67 -3.23 -2.96
CA GLU A 297 -4.36 -2.88 -1.72
C GLU A 297 -4.98 -4.12 -1.06
N LYS A 298 -5.67 -4.96 -1.83
CA LYS A 298 -6.31 -6.18 -1.33
C LYS A 298 -5.29 -7.18 -0.80
N ILE A 299 -4.22 -7.46 -1.56
CA ILE A 299 -3.10 -8.32 -1.12
C ILE A 299 -2.53 -7.82 0.19
N LEU A 300 -2.24 -6.52 0.28
CA LEU A 300 -1.59 -5.96 1.45
C LEU A 300 -2.51 -5.91 2.66
N ILE A 301 -3.81 -5.64 2.48
CA ILE A 301 -4.77 -5.69 3.59
C ILE A 301 -4.85 -7.12 4.14
N GLU A 302 -5.01 -8.13 3.28
CA GLU A 302 -5.17 -9.48 3.79
C GLU A 302 -3.89 -10.03 4.44
N ASN A 303 -2.73 -9.70 3.86
CA ASN A 303 -1.46 -10.21 4.33
C ASN A 303 -0.88 -9.41 5.51
N TYR A 304 -1.29 -8.17 5.77
CA TYR A 304 -0.57 -7.32 6.73
C TYR A 304 -1.47 -6.54 7.70
N SER A 305 -2.80 -6.60 7.58
CA SER A 305 -3.72 -5.84 8.44
C SER A 305 -3.90 -6.46 9.83
N TYR A 306 -3.58 -5.68 10.86
CA TYR A 306 -3.79 -6.03 12.27
C TYR A 306 -5.26 -6.33 12.60
N ASN A 307 -6.20 -5.57 12.04
CA ASN A 307 -7.62 -5.78 12.33
C ASN A 307 -8.11 -7.11 11.76
N LYS A 308 -7.70 -7.46 10.54
CA LYS A 308 -7.99 -8.75 9.92
C LYS A 308 -7.35 -9.90 10.71
N TYR A 309 -6.12 -9.70 11.17
CA TYR A 309 -5.47 -10.62 12.10
C TYR A 309 -6.31 -10.84 13.37
N LEU A 310 -6.79 -9.75 13.99
CA LEU A 310 -7.54 -9.82 15.24
C LEU A 310 -8.89 -10.50 15.06
N GLU A 311 -9.58 -10.25 13.95
CA GLU A 311 -10.84 -10.91 13.57
C GLU A 311 -10.63 -12.42 13.42
N ASN A 312 -9.64 -12.84 12.62
CA ASN A 312 -9.33 -14.26 12.42
C ASN A 312 -8.92 -14.95 13.74
N ALA A 313 -8.10 -14.28 14.56
CA ALA A 313 -7.70 -14.80 15.87
C ALA A 313 -8.89 -14.98 16.83
N LYS A 314 -9.83 -14.02 16.83
CA LYS A 314 -11.08 -14.10 17.62
C LYS A 314 -11.95 -15.27 17.17
N GLU A 315 -12.16 -15.44 15.86
CA GLU A 315 -12.95 -16.56 15.31
C GLU A 315 -12.35 -17.91 15.71
N TRP A 316 -11.04 -18.07 15.60
CA TRP A 316 -10.35 -19.29 16.03
C TRP A 316 -10.46 -19.53 17.53
N TYR A 317 -10.26 -18.50 18.35
CA TYR A 317 -10.43 -18.62 19.79
C TYR A 317 -11.87 -19.03 20.17
N LEU A 318 -12.87 -18.51 19.49
CA LEU A 318 -14.26 -18.90 19.70
C LEU A 318 -14.55 -20.35 19.30
N MET A 319 -13.93 -20.84 18.22
CA MET A 319 -14.13 -22.21 17.73
C MET A 319 -13.36 -23.27 18.53
N TYR A 320 -12.15 -22.94 19.02
CA TYR A 320 -11.22 -23.94 19.58
C TYR A 320 -10.62 -23.57 20.95
N GLY A 321 -10.77 -22.32 21.39
CA GLY A 321 -10.16 -21.79 22.61
C GLY A 321 -11.00 -21.98 23.88
N LYS A 322 -12.34 -22.13 23.76
CA LYS A 322 -13.23 -22.44 24.89
C LYS A 322 -13.25 -23.94 25.20
N LYS A 323 -12.31 -24.40 26.02
CA LYS A 323 -12.46 -25.60 26.85
C LYS A 323 -12.03 -25.30 28.26
#